data_AF-A0A1Q3GQB2-F1
#
_entry.id   AF-A0A1Q3GQB2-F1
#
_cell.length_a   1.000
_cell.length_b   1.000
_cell.length_c   1.000
_cell.angle_alpha   90.00
_cell.angle_beta   90.00
_cell.angle_gamma   90.00
#
_symmetry.space_group_name_H-M   'P 1'
#
loop_
_entity.id
_entity.type
_entity.pdbx_description
1 polymer ?
#
loop_
_entity_poly.entity_id
_entity_poly.type
_entity_poly.pdbx_seq_one_letter_code
_entity_poly.pdbx_strand_id
1 'polypeptide(L)'
;MELAQNVLYYSTEVDGFDGNDKVGILAVSQIDDAYSVMTGNMVPAEIVPKLVEKCEKINSLDRDSLRAYKRELRDSPPHTGSKGAGIGLVQVALTANNQLDAHMEQVDDDHYMFLLTVKVPKGQ
;
A
#
# COMPACT_ATOMS: atom_id res chain seq x y z
N MET A 1 4.11 0.76 10.09
CA MET A 1 4.61 2.08 9.65
C MET A 1 4.41 2.29 8.17
N GLU A 2 4.93 1.40 7.30
CA GLU A 2 4.78 1.51 5.83
C GLU A 2 3.34 1.74 5.35
N LEU A 3 2.38 1.00 5.90
CA LEU A 3 0.96 1.16 5.55
C LEU A 3 0.43 2.57 5.87
N ALA A 4 0.74 3.11 7.05
CA ALA A 4 0.33 4.47 7.42
C ALA A 4 1.04 5.55 6.56
N GLN A 5 2.30 5.31 6.18
CA GLN A 5 3.04 6.18 5.27
C GLN A 5 2.45 6.17 3.86
N ASN A 6 1.80 5.08 3.44
CA ASN A 6 1.09 5.04 2.16
C ASN A 6 0.02 6.14 2.11
N VAL A 7 -0.82 6.22 3.14
CA VAL A 7 -1.83 7.27 3.28
C VAL A 7 -1.19 8.66 3.30
N LEU A 8 -0.18 8.86 4.14
CA LEU A 8 0.48 10.17 4.32
C LEU A 8 1.14 10.71 3.05
N TYR A 9 1.64 9.84 2.17
CA TYR A 9 2.38 10.26 0.99
C TYR A 9 1.58 10.23 -0.30
N TYR A 10 0.54 9.41 -0.39
CA TYR A 10 -0.15 9.13 -1.65
C TYR A 10 -1.65 9.44 -1.65
N SER A 11 -2.26 9.81 -0.52
CA SER A 11 -3.65 10.24 -0.55
C SER A 11 -3.82 11.51 -1.39
N THR A 12 -4.78 11.49 -2.30
CA THR A 12 -5.22 12.68 -3.04
C THR A 12 -6.11 13.57 -2.20
N GLU A 13 -6.88 12.97 -1.29
CA GLU A 13 -7.73 13.68 -0.36
C GLU A 13 -6.90 14.42 0.69
N VAL A 14 -7.28 15.67 0.93
CA VAL A 14 -6.72 16.53 1.96
C VAL A 14 -7.86 17.06 2.83
N ASP A 15 -7.58 17.27 4.11
CA ASP A 15 -8.55 17.89 4.99
C ASP A 15 -8.75 19.39 4.67
N GLY A 16 -9.86 19.94 5.15
CA GLY A 16 -10.20 21.36 4.99
C GLY A 16 -9.66 22.26 6.10
N PHE A 17 -8.70 21.78 6.90
CA PHE A 17 -8.12 22.52 8.02
C PHE A 17 -6.81 23.24 7.61
N ASP A 18 -6.24 24.02 8.53
CA ASP A 18 -4.96 24.70 8.33
C ASP A 18 -3.82 23.65 8.23
N GLY A 19 -3.50 23.24 7.01
CA GLY A 19 -2.41 22.28 6.74
C GLY A 19 -2.53 21.49 5.44
N ASN A 20 -3.76 21.30 4.92
CA ASN A 20 -4.05 20.36 3.84
C ASN A 20 -3.48 18.95 4.15
N ASP A 21 -3.74 18.45 5.36
CA ASP A 21 -3.21 17.17 5.81
C ASP A 21 -3.86 16.02 5.04
N LYS A 22 -3.12 14.93 4.82
CA LYS A 22 -3.62 13.78 4.06
C LYS A 22 -4.67 12.99 4.84
N VAL A 23 -5.79 12.71 4.17
CA VAL A 23 -6.89 11.93 4.73
C VAL A 23 -6.78 10.46 4.31
N GLY A 24 -7.13 9.56 5.22
CA GLY A 24 -7.31 8.15 4.90
C GLY A 24 -7.68 7.31 6.12
N ILE A 25 -7.70 6.00 5.92
CA ILE A 25 -8.14 4.99 6.88
C ILE A 25 -6.92 4.21 7.34
N LEU A 26 -6.85 3.98 8.66
CA LEU A 26 -6.03 2.93 9.26
C LEU A 26 -6.92 2.15 10.22
N ALA A 27 -7.16 0.88 9.91
CA ALA A 27 -7.95 -0.01 10.74
C ALA A 27 -7.09 -1.19 11.18
N VAL A 28 -7.18 -1.51 12.48
CA VAL A 28 -6.59 -2.72 13.05
C VAL A 28 -7.73 -3.51 13.64
N SER A 29 -7.90 -4.74 13.18
CA SER A 29 -8.87 -5.69 13.73
C SER A 29 -8.15 -6.97 14.14
N GLN A 30 -8.74 -7.67 15.11
CA GLN A 30 -8.26 -8.98 15.52
C GLN A 30 -9.15 -10.05 14.89
N ILE A 31 -8.54 -11.02 14.21
CA ILE A 31 -9.23 -12.15 13.60
C ILE A 31 -8.46 -13.41 14.02
N ASP A 32 -9.10 -14.25 14.83
CA ASP A 32 -8.52 -15.49 15.37
C ASP A 32 -7.12 -15.26 15.98
N ASP A 33 -6.09 -15.89 15.41
CA ASP A 33 -4.69 -15.84 15.84
C ASP A 33 -3.85 -14.80 15.08
N ALA A 34 -4.50 -13.84 14.42
CA ALA A 34 -3.84 -12.77 13.69
C ALA A 34 -4.47 -11.39 13.94
N TYR A 35 -3.69 -10.37 13.67
CA TYR A 35 -4.19 -9.01 13.43
C TYR A 35 -4.39 -8.82 11.94
N SER A 36 -5.50 -8.22 11.54
CA SER A 36 -5.68 -7.67 10.20
C SER A 36 -5.44 -6.17 10.26
N VAL A 37 -4.47 -5.69 9.49
CA VAL A 37 -4.12 -4.28 9.38
C VAL A 37 -4.51 -3.82 7.99
N MET A 38 -5.44 -2.88 7.92
CA MET A 38 -5.95 -2.30 6.68
C MET A 38 -5.62 -0.81 6.63
N THR A 39 -5.22 -0.35 5.46
CA THR A 39 -5.19 1.08 5.14
C THR A 39 -6.02 1.40 3.92
N GLY A 40 -6.60 2.59 3.89
CA GLY A 40 -7.38 3.10 2.77
C GLY A 40 -6.98 4.53 2.45
N ASN A 41 -6.82 4.87 1.18
CA ASN A 41 -6.67 6.26 0.76
C ASN A 41 -7.18 6.48 -0.66
N MET A 42 -7.65 7.71 -0.95
CA MET A 42 -8.11 8.09 -2.27
C MET A 42 -6.94 8.24 -3.23
N VAL A 43 -7.07 7.70 -4.44
CA VAL A 43 -6.07 7.74 -5.52
C VAL A 43 -6.72 8.14 -6.85
N PRO A 44 -5.98 8.78 -7.78
CA PRO A 44 -6.50 9.08 -9.11
C PRO A 44 -6.76 7.81 -9.93
N ALA A 45 -7.81 7.80 -10.76
CA ALA A 45 -8.13 6.71 -11.67
C ALA A 45 -6.95 6.34 -12.59
N GLU A 46 -6.15 7.33 -13.02
CA GLU A 46 -5.00 7.13 -13.89
C GLU A 46 -3.88 6.25 -13.29
N ILE A 47 -3.77 6.15 -11.96
CA ILE A 47 -2.73 5.33 -11.31
C ILE A 47 -3.21 3.91 -10.98
N VAL A 48 -4.51 3.65 -11.02
CA VAL A 48 -5.12 2.37 -10.62
C VAL A 48 -4.52 1.19 -11.40
N PRO A 49 -4.40 1.21 -12.75
CA PRO A 49 -3.84 0.08 -13.49
C PRO A 49 -2.42 -0.27 -13.05
N LYS A 50 -1.59 0.74 -12.81
CA LYS A 50 -0.19 0.56 -12.36
C LYS A 50 -0.12 0.00 -10.95
N LEU A 51 -1.01 0.43 -10.05
CA LEU A 51 -1.07 -0.10 -8.69
C LEU A 51 -1.53 -1.56 -8.66
N VAL A 52 -2.52 -1.92 -9.48
CA VAL A 52 -2.99 -3.31 -9.63
C VAL A 52 -1.86 -4.20 -10.13
N GLU A 53 -1.23 -3.85 -11.26
CA GLU A 53 -0.10 -4.61 -11.82
C GLU A 53 1.03 -4.78 -10.81
N LYS A 54 1.31 -3.74 -10.02
CA LYS A 54 2.34 -3.79 -8.97
C LYS A 54 1.96 -4.76 -7.84
N CYS A 55 0.70 -4.76 -7.39
CA CYS A 55 0.24 -5.69 -6.36
C CYS A 55 0.26 -7.14 -6.87
N GLU A 56 -0.18 -7.38 -8.10
CA GLU A 56 -0.14 -8.69 -8.76
C GLU A 56 1.30 -9.21 -8.90
N LYS A 57 2.22 -8.37 -9.37
CA LYS A 57 3.64 -8.72 -9.43
C LYS A 57 4.17 -9.09 -8.05
N ILE A 58 3.90 -8.30 -7.02
CA ILE A 58 4.35 -8.61 -5.66
C ILE A 58 3.79 -9.96 -5.18
N ASN A 59 2.50 -10.22 -5.41
CA ASN A 59 1.84 -11.46 -4.98
C ASN A 59 2.30 -12.71 -5.76
N SER A 60 2.88 -12.53 -6.96
CA SER A 60 3.46 -13.62 -7.75
C SER A 60 4.87 -14.05 -7.31
N LEU A 61 5.56 -13.23 -6.52
CA LEU A 61 6.95 -13.46 -6.14
C LEU A 61 7.04 -14.24 -4.83
N ASP A 62 7.96 -15.20 -4.78
CA ASP A 62 8.34 -15.84 -3.52
C ASP A 62 9.19 -14.90 -2.64
N ARG A 63 9.47 -15.32 -1.41
CA ARG A 63 10.16 -14.48 -0.41
C ARG A 63 11.56 -14.04 -0.85
N ASP A 64 12.32 -14.88 -1.54
CA ASP A 64 13.68 -14.53 -2.00
C ASP A 64 13.65 -13.63 -3.23
N SER A 65 12.69 -13.86 -4.13
CA SER A 65 12.41 -13.02 -5.28
C SER A 65 11.89 -11.64 -4.86
N LEU A 66 11.06 -11.55 -3.81
CA LEU A 66 10.65 -10.27 -3.20
C LEU A 66 11.83 -9.50 -2.63
N ARG A 67 12.80 -10.19 -2.01
CA ARG A 67 14.03 -9.54 -1.52
C ARG A 67 14.90 -9.05 -2.68
N ALA A 68 15.02 -9.82 -3.76
CA ALA A 68 15.73 -9.38 -4.96
C ALA A 68 15.04 -8.17 -5.60
N TYR A 69 13.73 -8.23 -5.78
CA TYR A 69 12.93 -7.15 -6.35
C TYR A 69 13.00 -5.88 -5.51
N LYS A 70 12.99 -5.99 -4.16
CA LYS A 70 13.21 -4.85 -3.28
C LYS A 70 14.56 -4.17 -3.52
N ARG A 71 15.63 -4.93 -3.75
CA ARG A 71 16.97 -4.39 -4.04
C ARG A 71 16.98 -3.68 -5.39
N GLU A 72 16.39 -4.30 -6.41
CA GLU A 72 16.23 -3.70 -7.75
C GLU A 72 15.51 -2.35 -7.69
N LEU A 73 14.38 -2.28 -6.98
CA LEU A 73 13.63 -1.03 -6.80
C LEU A 73 14.44 0.06 -6.08
N ARG A 74 15.24 -0.31 -5.08
CA ARG A 74 16.08 0.62 -4.34
C ARG A 74 17.20 1.20 -5.22
N ASP A 75 17.73 0.42 -6.13
CA ASP A 75 18.84 0.80 -7.01
C ASP A 75 18.33 1.49 -8.31
N SER A 76 17.01 1.49 -8.53
CA SER A 76 16.35 2.16 -9.65
C SER A 76 16.12 3.66 -9.38
N PRO A 77 16.13 4.52 -10.40
CA PRO A 77 15.78 5.92 -10.23
C PRO A 77 14.33 6.09 -9.71
N PRO A 78 14.05 7.12 -8.90
CA PRO A 78 12.70 7.39 -8.42
C PRO A 78 11.74 7.52 -9.61
N HIS A 79 10.59 6.84 -9.52
CA HIS A 79 9.53 7.05 -10.51
C HIS A 79 8.97 8.46 -10.39
N THR A 80 8.63 9.06 -11.53
CA THR A 80 7.93 10.34 -11.59
C THR A 80 6.64 10.28 -10.77
N GLY A 81 6.50 11.21 -9.82
CA GLY A 81 5.35 11.25 -8.89
C GLY A 81 5.50 10.38 -7.63
N SER A 82 6.57 9.60 -7.47
CA SER A 82 6.82 8.85 -6.23
C SER A 82 7.68 9.65 -5.25
N LYS A 83 7.27 9.74 -3.98
CA LYS A 83 8.09 10.32 -2.89
C LYS A 83 9.22 9.40 -2.40
N GLY A 84 9.45 8.25 -3.05
CA GLY A 84 10.53 7.32 -2.72
C GLY A 84 10.74 6.23 -3.79
N ALA A 85 11.57 5.23 -3.49
CA ALA A 85 11.90 4.11 -4.39
C ALA A 85 10.73 3.11 -4.64
N GLY A 86 9.53 3.41 -4.16
CA GLY A 86 8.34 2.55 -4.34
C GLY A 86 8.42 1.21 -3.60
N ILE A 87 9.30 1.10 -2.60
CA ILE A 87 9.60 -0.14 -1.87
C ILE A 87 8.57 -0.52 -0.80
N GLY A 88 7.69 0.41 -0.40
CA GLY A 88 6.81 0.22 0.76
C GLY A 88 5.91 -1.01 0.65
N LEU A 89 5.25 -1.22 -0.49
CA LEU A 89 4.40 -2.39 -0.72
C LEU A 89 5.18 -3.71 -0.66
N VAL A 90 6.41 -3.73 -1.18
CA VAL A 90 7.28 -4.92 -1.11
C VAL A 90 7.72 -5.19 0.33
N GLN A 91 8.02 -4.12 1.09
CA GLN A 91 8.34 -4.22 2.51
C GLN A 91 7.15 -4.76 3.32
N VAL A 92 5.93 -4.30 3.02
CA VAL A 92 4.70 -4.80 3.65
C VAL A 92 4.54 -6.30 3.42
N ALA A 93 4.65 -6.77 2.16
CA ALA A 93 4.55 -8.20 1.84
C ALA A 93 5.63 -9.03 2.56
N LEU A 94 6.88 -8.55 2.60
CA LEU A 94 7.99 -9.22 3.30
C LEU A 94 7.79 -9.31 4.81
N THR A 95 7.22 -8.27 5.42
CA THR A 95 6.96 -8.20 6.87
C THR A 95 5.74 -9.03 7.26
N ALA A 96 4.64 -8.94 6.51
CA ALA A 96 3.42 -9.70 6.77
C ALA A 96 3.56 -11.19 6.42
N ASN A 97 4.54 -11.52 5.56
CA ASN A 97 4.80 -12.88 5.08
C ASN A 97 3.55 -13.55 4.48
N ASN A 98 2.74 -12.75 3.79
CA ASN A 98 1.56 -13.17 3.05
C ASN A 98 1.35 -12.25 1.83
N GLN A 99 0.35 -12.59 1.03
CA GLN A 99 -0.07 -11.80 -0.11
C GLN A 99 -0.72 -10.49 0.35
N LEU A 100 -0.50 -9.44 -0.43
CA LEU A 100 -1.22 -8.18 -0.33
C LEU A 100 -2.67 -8.40 -0.79
N ASP A 101 -3.63 -8.08 0.08
CA ASP A 101 -5.04 -8.02 -0.30
C ASP A 101 -5.37 -6.58 -0.67
N ALA A 102 -5.39 -6.31 -1.98
CA ALA A 102 -5.58 -4.99 -2.56
C ALA A 102 -6.96 -4.91 -3.22
N HIS A 103 -7.75 -3.92 -2.81
CA HIS A 103 -9.06 -3.64 -3.39
C HIS A 103 -9.14 -2.19 -3.86
N MET A 104 -9.73 -1.97 -5.03
CA MET A 104 -9.94 -0.65 -5.61
C MET A 104 -11.44 -0.41 -5.68
N GLU A 105 -11.95 0.51 -4.90
CA GLU A 105 -13.38 0.87 -4.92
C GLU A 105 -13.56 2.21 -5.62
N GLN A 106 -14.34 2.23 -6.71
CA GLN A 106 -14.58 3.47 -7.44
C GLN A 106 -15.39 4.43 -6.56
N VAL A 107 -14.91 5.67 -6.41
CA VAL A 107 -15.62 6.73 -5.67
C VAL A 107 -16.36 7.63 -6.66
N ASP A 108 -15.69 8.02 -7.74
CA ASP A 108 -16.25 8.79 -8.86
C ASP A 108 -15.48 8.46 -10.17
N ASP A 109 -15.68 9.27 -11.22
CA ASP A 109 -15.05 9.05 -12.53
C ASP A 109 -13.51 9.24 -12.48
N ASP A 110 -13.01 10.07 -11.57
CA ASP A 110 -11.62 10.49 -11.49
C ASP A 110 -10.86 9.82 -10.31
N HIS A 111 -11.57 9.20 -9.36
CA HIS A 111 -10.98 8.71 -8.11
C HIS A 111 -11.46 7.32 -7.69
N TYR A 112 -10.54 6.62 -7.03
CA TYR A 112 -10.75 5.33 -6.39
C TYR A 112 -10.28 5.37 -4.94
N MET A 113 -10.94 4.65 -4.06
CA MET A 113 -10.43 4.28 -2.75
C MET A 113 -9.54 3.05 -2.90
N PHE A 114 -8.24 3.20 -2.68
CA PHE A 114 -7.30 2.08 -2.61
C PHE A 114 -7.27 1.53 -1.20
N LEU A 115 -7.77 0.32 -1.02
CA LEU A 115 -7.72 -0.44 0.22
C LEU A 115 -6.62 -1.49 0.14
N LEU A 116 -5.77 -1.54 1.17
CA LEU A 116 -4.70 -2.51 1.30
C LEU A 116 -4.78 -3.16 2.67
N THR A 117 -4.99 -4.48 2.68
CA THR A 117 -5.07 -5.31 3.88
C THR A 117 -3.93 -6.32 3.91
N VAL A 118 -3.36 -6.51 5.10
CA VAL A 118 -2.43 -7.61 5.39
C VAL A 118 -2.74 -8.24 6.73
N LYS A 119 -2.43 -9.53 6.86
CA LYS A 119 -2.51 -10.24 8.14
C LYS A 119 -1.15 -10.28 8.82
N VAL A 120 -1.11 -10.07 10.12
CA VAL A 120 0.09 -10.19 10.95
C VAL A 120 -0.21 -11.24 12.01
N PRO A 121 0.48 -12.39 11.99
CA PRO A 121 0.31 -13.40 13.04
C PRO A 121 0.57 -12.80 14.42
N LYS A 122 -0.21 -13.21 15.43
CA LYS A 122 0.13 -12.89 16.81
C LYS A 122 1.49 -13.52 17.13
N GLY A 123 2.36 -12.76 17.79
CA GLY A 123 3.59 -13.34 18.35
C GLY A 123 3.22 -14.44 19.33
N GLN A 124 3.95 -15.55 19.28
CA GLN A 124 3.96 -16.53 20.38
C GLN A 124 4.61 -15.92 21.61
#